data_AF-A0A0K2TTB5-F1
#
_entry.id   AF-A0A0K2TTB5-F1
#
_cell.length_a   1.000
_cell.length_b   1.000
_cell.length_c   1.000
_cell.angle_alpha   90.00
_cell.angle_beta   90.00
_cell.angle_gamma   90.00
#
_symmetry.space_group_name_H-M   'P 1'
#
loop_
_entity.id
_entity.type
_entity.pdbx_description
1 polymer ?
#
loop_
_entity_poly.entity_id
_entity_poly.type
_entity_poly.pdbx_seq_one_letter_code
_entity_poly.pdbx_strand_id
1 'polypeptide(L)'
;HVYPITTNGRIGIIFNGIPDWIYEEEVFGSNKAVWFSSDGSRLCYVQFNDTNVEEISLPSYDPMDLKSTFIRYPKAGATNPTVRVYVVDIHSLQSYTVPPPRVIAQRDHYVVWMTWVDNHIISSSWINRHQNVSIIAHCEEMSNWR
;
A
#
# COMPACT_ATOMS: atom_id res chain seq x y z
N HIS A 1 -21.31 -16.63 3.76
CA HIS A 1 -20.65 -16.55 2.44
C HIS A 1 -19.39 -15.71 2.58
N VAL A 2 -18.31 -16.06 1.88
CA VAL A 2 -17.03 -15.32 1.89
C VAL A 2 -16.81 -14.77 0.48
N TYR A 3 -16.54 -13.47 0.37
CA TYR A 3 -16.36 -12.79 -0.91
C TYR A 3 -14.94 -12.24 -1.04
N PRO A 4 -14.19 -12.55 -2.11
CA PRO A 4 -12.88 -11.97 -2.35
C PRO A 4 -13.01 -10.49 -2.77
N ILE A 5 -12.26 -9.61 -2.12
CA ILE A 5 -12.16 -8.19 -2.49
C ILE A 5 -11.10 -7.96 -3.58
N THR A 6 -9.99 -8.72 -3.52
CA THR A 6 -8.92 -8.67 -4.52
C THR A 6 -8.60 -10.06 -5.04
N THR A 7 -8.16 -10.13 -6.30
CA THR A 7 -7.86 -11.40 -7.00
C THR A 7 -6.54 -11.36 -7.76
N ASN A 8 -5.86 -10.21 -7.81
CA ASN A 8 -4.61 -10.01 -8.54
C ASN A 8 -3.34 -10.18 -7.68
N GLY A 9 -3.49 -10.62 -6.44
CA GLY A 9 -2.36 -10.85 -5.54
C GLY A 9 -1.39 -11.86 -6.14
N ARG A 10 -0.08 -11.58 -6.03
CA ARG A 10 0.99 -12.44 -6.54
C ARG A 10 2.09 -12.52 -5.51
N ILE A 11 2.39 -13.73 -5.04
CA ILE A 11 3.39 -13.98 -3.99
C ILE A 11 4.70 -13.27 -4.34
N GLY A 12 5.18 -12.44 -3.42
CA GLY A 12 6.45 -11.71 -3.54
C GLY A 12 6.44 -10.56 -4.55
N ILE A 13 5.29 -10.20 -5.14
CA ILE A 13 5.22 -9.20 -6.22
C ILE A 13 4.05 -8.24 -6.08
N ILE A 14 2.83 -8.72 -5.82
CA ILE A 14 1.64 -7.88 -5.65
C ILE A 14 0.99 -8.22 -4.31
N PHE A 15 0.96 -7.23 -3.44
CA PHE A 15 0.37 -7.32 -2.10
C PHE A 15 -0.84 -6.40 -2.02
N ASN A 16 -1.95 -6.88 -1.46
CA ASN A 16 -3.17 -6.09 -1.27
C ASN A 16 -3.55 -6.11 0.20
N GLY A 17 -3.53 -4.95 0.87
CA GLY A 17 -3.92 -4.83 2.27
C GLY A 17 -2.89 -5.34 3.29
N ILE A 18 -1.78 -5.88 2.81
CA ILE A 18 -0.58 -6.18 3.59
C ILE A 18 0.58 -5.45 2.91
N PRO A 19 1.51 -4.86 3.68
CA PRO A 19 2.66 -4.17 3.12
C PRO A 19 3.67 -5.12 2.46
N ASP A 20 4.46 -4.58 1.53
CA ASP A 20 5.72 -5.21 1.12
C ASP A 20 6.81 -4.93 2.18
N TRP A 21 8.02 -5.43 1.95
CA TRP A 21 9.09 -5.39 2.95
C TRP A 21 9.43 -3.95 3.40
N ILE A 22 9.59 -3.01 2.46
CA ILE A 22 9.97 -1.64 2.81
C ILE A 22 8.85 -0.91 3.55
N TYR A 23 7.59 -1.19 3.19
CA TYR A 23 6.47 -0.58 3.89
C TYR A 23 6.25 -1.15 5.29
N GLU A 24 6.49 -2.45 5.48
CA GLU A 24 6.38 -3.07 6.79
C GLU A 24 7.43 -2.51 7.75
N GLU A 25 8.68 -2.46 7.33
CA GLU A 25 9.83 -2.11 8.17
C GLU A 25 10.02 -0.59 8.35
N GLU A 26 9.94 0.17 7.25
CA GLU A 26 10.44 1.56 7.23
C GLU A 26 9.34 2.62 7.10
N VAL A 27 8.15 2.27 6.58
CA VAL A 27 7.09 3.26 6.32
C VAL A 27 5.95 3.17 7.33
N PHE A 28 5.35 2.00 7.52
CA PHE A 28 4.19 1.81 8.39
C PHE A 28 4.55 1.23 9.75
N GLY A 29 5.67 0.49 9.87
CA GLY A 29 6.00 -0.21 11.12
C GLY A 29 4.92 -1.21 11.55
N SER A 30 4.20 -1.78 10.58
CA SER A 30 3.04 -2.64 10.80
C SER A 30 2.87 -3.62 9.65
N ASN A 31 2.36 -4.82 9.94
CA ASN A 31 2.02 -5.83 8.93
C ASN A 31 0.62 -5.64 8.31
N LYS A 32 -0.04 -4.51 8.58
CA LYS A 32 -1.39 -4.19 8.07
C LYS A 32 -1.36 -2.93 7.23
N ALA A 33 -2.00 -3.00 6.08
CA ALA A 33 -2.26 -1.86 5.20
C ALA A 33 -3.76 -1.78 4.85
N VAL A 34 -4.60 -1.98 5.86
CA VAL A 34 -6.07 -1.96 5.80
C VAL A 34 -6.66 -1.11 6.92
N TRP A 35 -7.72 -0.36 6.60
CA TRP A 35 -8.45 0.49 7.56
C TRP A 35 -9.94 0.42 7.28
N PHE A 36 -10.74 0.00 8.26
CA PHE A 36 -12.20 0.04 8.17
C PHE A 36 -12.73 1.41 8.61
N SER A 37 -13.82 1.87 7.99
CA SER A 37 -14.59 3.00 8.50
C SER A 37 -15.18 2.68 9.88
N SER A 38 -15.61 3.70 10.61
CA SER A 38 -16.11 3.53 11.99
C SER A 38 -17.35 2.63 12.08
N ASP A 39 -18.18 2.64 11.05
CA ASP A 39 -19.38 1.79 10.91
C ASP A 39 -19.11 0.45 10.22
N GLY A 40 -17.89 0.23 9.71
CA GLY A 40 -17.52 -0.95 8.94
C GLY A 40 -18.22 -1.06 7.58
N SER A 41 -18.79 0.01 7.03
CA SER A 41 -19.40 0.03 5.69
C SER A 41 -18.38 0.22 4.57
N ARG A 42 -17.17 0.70 4.90
CA ARG A 42 -16.06 0.90 3.97
C ARG A 42 -14.79 0.20 4.45
N LEU A 43 -14.01 -0.29 3.49
CA LEU A 43 -12.66 -0.77 3.70
C LEU A 43 -11.70 0.02 2.81
N CYS A 44 -10.71 0.68 3.40
CA CYS A 44 -9.56 1.21 2.69
C CYS A 44 -8.42 0.20 2.73
N TYR A 45 -7.70 0.02 1.62
CA TYR A 45 -6.46 -0.77 1.59
C TYR A 45 -5.44 -0.20 0.61
N VAL A 46 -4.16 -0.50 0.83
CA VAL A 46 -3.09 -0.18 -0.12
C VAL A 46 -2.69 -1.44 -0.89
N GLN A 47 -2.50 -1.29 -2.20
CA GLN A 47 -1.83 -2.26 -3.05
C GLN A 47 -0.38 -1.83 -3.25
N PHE A 48 0.54 -2.78 -3.06
CA PHE A 48 1.97 -2.64 -3.31
C PHE A 48 2.34 -3.51 -4.52
N ASN A 49 3.10 -2.95 -5.45
CA ASN A 49 3.55 -3.64 -6.64
C ASN A 49 5.07 -3.54 -6.78
N ASP A 50 5.72 -4.68 -6.56
CA ASP A 50 7.17 -4.86 -6.52
C ASP A 50 7.72 -5.41 -7.83
N THR A 51 6.91 -5.45 -8.90
CA THR A 51 7.30 -6.03 -10.20
C THR A 51 8.63 -5.46 -10.71
N ASN A 52 8.89 -4.18 -10.44
CA ASN A 52 10.09 -3.46 -10.87
C ASN A 52 11.12 -3.25 -9.75
N VAL A 53 10.87 -3.78 -8.55
CA VAL A 53 11.81 -3.73 -7.42
C VAL A 53 12.85 -4.84 -7.59
N GLU A 54 14.11 -4.54 -7.32
CA GLU A 54 15.19 -5.51 -7.41
C GLU A 54 14.97 -6.65 -6.39
N GLU A 55 15.24 -7.88 -6.82
CA GLU A 55 15.21 -9.05 -5.94
C GLU A 55 16.62 -9.36 -5.47
N ILE A 56 16.78 -9.57 -4.17
CA ILE A 56 18.03 -10.02 -3.57
C ILE A 56 17.87 -11.43 -3.03
N SER A 57 18.98 -12.17 -3.02
CA SER A 57 19.07 -13.50 -2.43
C SER A 57 19.70 -13.40 -1.04
N LEU A 58 19.00 -13.91 -0.04
CA LEU A 58 19.48 -14.07 1.32
C LEU A 58 19.93 -15.52 1.50
N PRO A 59 21.23 -15.78 1.71
CA PRO A 59 21.71 -17.14 1.92
C PRO A 59 21.16 -17.70 3.23
N SER A 60 20.70 -18.96 3.19
CA SER A 60 20.43 -19.71 4.42
C SER A 60 21.72 -20.34 4.92
N TYR A 61 21.94 -20.22 6.23
CA TYR A 61 23.03 -20.88 6.94
C TYR A 61 22.54 -22.04 7.80
N ASP A 62 21.28 -22.46 7.63
CA ASP A 62 20.75 -23.65 8.28
C ASP A 62 21.41 -24.90 7.64
N PRO A 63 22.14 -25.72 8.41
CA PRO A 63 22.75 -26.95 7.91
C PRO A 63 21.74 -27.94 7.31
N MET A 64 20.46 -27.84 7.68
CA MET A 64 19.38 -28.73 7.22
C MET A 64 18.62 -28.16 6.02
N ASP A 65 18.68 -26.86 5.76
CA ASP A 65 18.04 -26.20 4.61
C ASP A 65 18.89 -25.05 4.07
N LEU A 66 19.73 -25.37 3.08
CA LEU A 66 20.63 -24.40 2.43
C LEU A 66 19.94 -23.54 1.36
N LYS A 67 18.61 -23.59 1.23
CA LYS A 67 17.89 -22.81 0.21
C LYS A 67 17.92 -21.33 0.56
N SER A 68 18.38 -20.53 -0.41
CA SER A 68 18.34 -19.08 -0.27
C SER A 68 16.90 -18.56 -0.35
N THR A 69 16.60 -17.55 0.46
CA THR A 69 15.32 -16.84 0.45
C THR A 69 15.44 -15.64 -0.47
N PHE A 70 14.44 -15.40 -1.31
CA PHE A 70 14.43 -14.24 -2.20
C PHE A 70 13.45 -13.19 -1.68
N ILE A 71 13.91 -11.94 -1.59
CA ILE A 71 13.07 -10.82 -1.18
C ILE A 71 13.24 -9.64 -2.16
N ARG A 72 12.15 -8.91 -2.40
CA ARG A 72 12.18 -7.65 -3.13
C ARG A 72 12.65 -6.56 -2.17
N TYR A 73 13.80 -5.96 -2.49
CA TYR A 73 14.47 -5.01 -1.59
C TYR A 73 15.00 -3.83 -2.41
N PRO A 74 14.37 -2.64 -2.29
CA PRO A 74 14.84 -1.45 -2.98
C PRO A 74 16.05 -0.87 -2.25
N LYS A 75 17.26 -1.17 -2.72
CA LYS A 75 18.48 -0.47 -2.26
C LYS A 75 18.38 1.04 -2.53
N ALA A 76 19.21 1.83 -1.83
CA ALA A 76 19.28 3.26 -2.07
C ALA A 76 19.51 3.58 -3.57
N GLY A 77 18.61 4.38 -4.14
CA GLY A 77 18.61 4.75 -5.56
C GLY A 77 17.89 3.75 -6.50
N ALA A 78 17.56 2.54 -6.05
CA ALA A 78 16.82 1.55 -6.84
C ALA A 78 15.32 1.87 -6.92
N THR A 79 14.59 1.25 -7.83
CA THR A 79 13.15 1.47 -8.00
C THR A 79 12.37 1.03 -6.76
N ASN A 80 11.48 1.91 -6.28
CA ASN A 80 10.57 1.61 -5.18
C ASN A 80 9.33 0.84 -5.66
N PRO A 81 8.61 0.18 -4.74
CA PRO A 81 7.28 -0.35 -5.04
C PRO A 81 6.35 0.75 -5.55
N THR A 82 5.50 0.41 -6.53
CA THR A 82 4.41 1.30 -6.93
C THR A 82 3.22 1.07 -6.01
N VAL A 83 2.67 2.14 -5.43
CA VAL A 83 1.54 2.06 -4.50
C VAL A 83 0.24 2.59 -5.11
N ARG A 84 -0.88 1.95 -4.76
CA ARG A 84 -2.23 2.41 -5.10
C ARG A 84 -3.14 2.25 -3.90
N VAL A 85 -3.93 3.28 -3.61
CA VAL A 85 -4.90 3.26 -2.51
C VAL A 85 -6.28 2.98 -3.08
N TYR A 86 -7.02 2.10 -2.41
CA TYR A 86 -8.37 1.71 -2.78
C TYR A 86 -9.33 1.88 -1.60
N VAL A 87 -10.56 2.31 -1.89
CA VAL A 87 -11.70 2.26 -0.96
C VAL A 87 -12.76 1.34 -1.55
N VAL A 88 -13.29 0.45 -0.72
CA VAL A 88 -14.31 -0.54 -1.10
C VAL A 88 -15.55 -0.32 -0.26
N ASP A 89 -16.70 -0.25 -0.91
CA ASP A 89 -17.99 -0.38 -0.24
C ASP A 89 -18.25 -1.88 0.01
N ILE A 90 -18.40 -2.27 1.28
CA ILE A 90 -18.45 -3.68 1.69
C ILE A 90 -19.77 -4.35 1.27
N HIS A 91 -20.85 -3.60 1.10
CA HIS A 91 -22.16 -4.15 0.75
C HIS A 91 -22.27 -4.43 -0.75
N SER A 92 -21.81 -3.48 -1.58
CA SER A 92 -21.83 -3.57 -3.04
C SER A 92 -20.59 -4.24 -3.63
N LEU A 93 -19.51 -4.36 -2.84
CA LEU A 93 -18.17 -4.79 -3.27
C LEU A 93 -17.55 -3.91 -4.36
N GLN A 94 -18.07 -2.69 -4.54
CA GLN A 94 -17.54 -1.73 -5.49
C GLN A 94 -16.24 -1.12 -4.95
N SER A 95 -15.20 -1.10 -5.78
CA SER A 95 -13.88 -0.57 -5.45
C SER A 95 -13.60 0.74 -6.20
N TYR A 96 -13.07 1.71 -5.49
CA TYR A 96 -12.70 3.04 -5.97
C TYR A 96 -11.22 3.27 -5.72
N THR A 97 -10.53 3.89 -6.67
CA THR A 97 -9.12 4.30 -6.50
C THR A 97 -9.06 5.67 -5.89
N VAL A 98 -8.27 5.82 -4.82
CA VAL A 98 -7.94 7.12 -4.23
C VAL A 98 -6.62 7.60 -4.86
N PRO A 99 -6.64 8.65 -5.69
CA PRO A 99 -5.44 9.10 -6.37
C PRO A 99 -4.50 9.83 -5.40
N PRO A 100 -3.17 9.76 -5.59
CA PRO A 100 -2.25 10.63 -4.88
C PRO A 100 -2.52 12.10 -5.25
N PRO A 101 -2.17 13.06 -4.36
CA PRO A 101 -2.29 14.49 -4.64
C PRO A 101 -1.57 14.87 -5.93
N ARG A 102 -2.20 15.70 -6.79
CA ARG A 102 -1.65 16.06 -8.12
C ARG A 102 -0.22 16.59 -8.07
N VAL A 103 0.12 17.32 -7.01
CA VAL A 103 1.45 17.89 -6.76
C VAL A 103 2.56 16.85 -6.58
N ILE A 104 2.21 15.61 -6.21
CA ILE A 104 3.16 14.52 -5.95
C ILE A 104 2.98 13.33 -6.89
N ALA A 105 1.81 13.20 -7.52
CA ALA A 105 1.43 12.07 -8.37
C ALA A 105 2.40 11.77 -9.53
N GLN A 106 3.11 12.78 -10.04
CA GLN A 106 4.07 12.65 -11.14
C GLN A 106 5.52 12.40 -10.69
N ARG A 107 5.75 12.27 -9.38
CA ARG A 107 7.07 12.02 -8.79
C ARG A 107 7.03 10.70 -8.04
N ASP A 108 8.18 10.10 -7.77
CA ASP A 108 8.23 9.01 -6.80
C ASP A 108 7.78 9.51 -5.43
N HIS A 109 6.88 8.76 -4.82
CA HIS A 109 6.23 9.11 -3.56
C HIS A 109 5.89 7.89 -2.74
N TYR A 110 5.62 8.12 -1.47
CA TYR A 110 5.11 7.14 -0.53
C TYR A 110 3.80 7.68 0.05
N VAL A 111 2.78 6.83 0.16
CA VAL A 111 1.73 7.03 1.17
C VAL A 111 2.32 6.59 2.51
N VAL A 112 2.22 7.39 3.56
CA VAL A 112 2.87 7.10 4.87
C VAL A 112 1.88 7.02 6.02
N TRP A 113 0.67 7.52 5.82
CA TRP A 113 -0.39 7.46 6.81
C TRP A 113 -1.75 7.44 6.13
N MET A 114 -2.66 6.66 6.69
CA MET A 114 -4.05 6.54 6.26
C MET A 114 -4.96 6.51 7.48
N THR A 115 -6.03 7.29 7.46
CA THR A 115 -7.05 7.27 8.51
C THR A 115 -8.39 7.75 8.00
N TRP A 116 -9.47 7.18 8.54
CA TRP A 116 -10.82 7.66 8.29
C TRP A 116 -11.10 8.87 9.16
N VAL A 117 -11.56 9.97 8.54
CA VAL A 117 -12.04 11.16 9.27
C VAL A 117 -13.48 10.89 9.73
N ASP A 118 -14.29 10.33 8.84
CA ASP A 118 -15.61 9.77 9.11
C ASP A 118 -15.87 8.59 8.14
N ASN A 119 -17.12 8.18 7.92
CA ASN A 119 -17.44 7.05 7.02
C ASN A 119 -17.39 7.40 5.53
N HIS A 120 -17.28 8.68 5.18
CA HIS A 120 -17.34 9.20 3.81
C HIS A 120 -16.07 9.96 3.40
N ILE A 121 -15.14 10.20 4.34
CA ILE A 121 -13.91 10.96 4.13
C ILE A 121 -12.70 10.15 4.63
N ILE A 122 -11.77 9.87 3.71
CA ILE A 122 -10.47 9.28 4.03
C ILE A 122 -9.38 10.36 3.98
N SER A 123 -8.53 10.39 5.00
CA SER A 123 -7.33 11.24 5.06
C SER A 123 -6.09 10.41 4.77
N SER A 124 -5.24 10.92 3.90
CA SER A 124 -4.00 10.27 3.46
C SER A 124 -2.83 11.25 3.54
N SER A 125 -1.69 10.79 4.07
CA SER A 125 -0.44 11.56 4.09
C SER A 125 0.52 10.97 3.07
N TRP A 126 1.09 11.84 2.24
CA TRP A 126 2.00 11.49 1.16
C TRP A 126 3.31 12.25 1.31
N ILE A 127 4.43 11.58 1.08
CA ILE A 127 5.74 12.21 1.05
C ILE A 127 6.45 11.91 -0.26
N ASN A 128 7.33 12.81 -0.69
CA ASN A 128 8.14 12.58 -1.88
C ASN A 128 9.28 11.61 -1.56
N ARG A 129 9.91 11.06 -2.59
CA ARG A 129 11.03 10.13 -2.42
C ARG A 129 12.22 10.66 -1.60
N HIS A 130 12.48 11.97 -1.67
CA HIS A 130 13.51 12.62 -0.86
C HIS A 130 13.09 12.85 0.61
N GLN A 131 11.82 12.59 0.94
CA GLN A 131 11.24 12.73 2.28
C GLN A 131 11.41 14.13 2.88
N ASN A 132 11.34 15.17 2.05
CA ASN A 132 11.45 16.58 2.46
C ASN A 132 10.20 17.42 2.16
N VAL A 133 9.18 16.81 1.55
CA VAL A 133 7.87 17.42 1.32
C VAL A 133 6.81 16.42 1.78
N SER A 134 5.86 16.88 2.60
CA SER A 134 4.69 16.12 3.02
C SER A 134 3.41 16.84 2.61
N ILE A 135 2.43 16.09 2.14
CA ILE A 135 1.12 16.57 1.71
C ILE A 135 0.05 15.68 2.35
N ILE A 136 -0.91 16.32 3.02
CA ILE A 136 -2.11 15.66 3.53
C ILE A 136 -3.25 15.93 2.54
N ALA A 137 -4.00 14.89 2.20
CA ALA A 137 -5.18 15.00 1.34
C ALA A 137 -6.39 14.30 1.98
N HIS A 138 -7.53 14.96 1.85
CA HIS A 138 -8.84 14.42 2.19
C HIS A 138 -9.57 14.08 0.90
N CYS A 139 -10.07 12.85 0.80
CA CYS A 139 -10.82 12.36 -0.34
C CYS A 139 -12.21 11.92 0.13
N GLU A 140 -13.24 12.39 -0.58
CA GLU A 140 -14.63 12.24 -0.14
C GLU A 140 -15.44 11.37 -1.10
N GLU A 141 -16.38 10.59 -0.58
CA GLU A 141 -17.25 9.72 -1.36
C GLU A 141 -18.07 10.49 -2.43
N MET A 142 -18.63 11.65 -2.08
CA MET A 142 -19.40 12.49 -3.01
C MET A 142 -18.58 12.95 -4.23
N SER A 143 -17.26 13.02 -4.07
CA SER A 143 -16.31 13.39 -5.12
C SER A 143 -15.72 12.18 -5.84
N ASN A 144 -16.29 10.98 -5.64
CA ASN A 144 -15.73 9.70 -6.08
C ASN A 144 -14.32 9.45 -5.55
N TRP A 145 -14.08 9.80 -4.27
CA TRP A 145 -12.80 9.64 -3.58
C TRP A 145 -11.64 10.39 -4.26
N ARG A 146 -11.93 11.55 -4.84
CA ARG A 146 -10.96 12.46 -5.46
C ARG A 146 -10.71 13.69 -4.62
#